data_AF-A0A1Y2AFC4-F1
#
_entry.id   AF-A0A1Y2AFC4-F1
#
_cell.length_a   1.000
_cell.length_b   1.000
_cell.length_c   1.000
_cell.angle_alpha   90.00
_cell.angle_beta   90.00
_cell.angle_gamma   90.00
#
_symmetry.space_group_name_H-M   'P 1'
#
loop_
_entity.id
_entity.type
_entity.pdbx_description
1 polymer ?
#
loop_
_entity_poly.entity_id
_entity_poly.type
_entity_poly.pdbx_seq_one_letter_code
_entity_poly.pdbx_strand_id
1 'polypeptide(L)'
;MKRSSSVASSSPQTTTTTHTPTPSPKKDQSTPNKRPKRSQASENGTWTPEKRAMFIDDVLASGYKAIDLDSLATKLGLSKRQLVDQLVPHKSNLRAKAVKAVRGD
;
A
#
# COMPACT_ATOMS: atom_id res chain seq x y z
N MET A 1 -11.58 56.02 13.97
CA MET A 1 -10.37 55.51 14.65
C MET A 1 -9.34 55.14 13.60
N LYS A 2 -8.07 55.53 13.84
CA LYS A 2 -6.91 55.44 12.94
C LYS A 2 -6.27 54.04 12.98
N ARG A 3 -5.64 53.61 11.86
CA ARG A 3 -4.41 52.78 11.76
C ARG A 3 -4.10 52.61 10.25
N SER A 4 -3.32 53.50 9.65
CA SER A 4 -1.84 53.50 9.57
C SER A 4 -1.28 52.49 8.58
N SER A 5 -0.83 53.04 7.45
CA SER A 5 0.11 52.52 6.46
C SER A 5 1.55 52.49 6.99
N SER A 6 2.38 51.53 6.54
CA SER A 6 3.82 51.77 6.32
C SER A 6 4.49 50.62 5.56
N VAL A 7 5.24 51.03 4.54
CA VAL A 7 6.12 50.33 3.59
C VAL A 7 7.55 50.17 4.15
N ALA A 8 8.39 49.45 3.38
CA ALA A 8 9.87 49.49 3.28
C ALA A 8 10.62 48.39 4.08
N SER A 9 11.79 47.88 3.71
CA SER A 9 12.71 48.08 2.58
C SER A 9 13.86 47.04 2.65
N SER A 10 14.56 46.86 1.52
CA SER A 10 16.01 46.53 1.39
C SER A 10 16.52 45.08 1.34
N SER A 11 17.00 44.74 0.13
CA SER A 11 17.96 43.69 -0.32
C SER A 11 19.41 43.92 0.22
N PRO A 12 20.52 43.34 -0.33
CA PRO A 12 20.78 42.10 -1.11
C PRO A 12 22.01 41.29 -0.57
N GLN A 13 22.30 40.09 -1.09
CA GLN A 13 23.70 39.64 -1.22
C GLN A 13 23.89 38.52 -2.27
N THR A 14 24.80 38.80 -3.18
CA THR A 14 25.36 37.98 -4.26
C THR A 14 26.46 37.06 -3.75
N THR A 15 26.52 35.81 -4.23
CA THR A 15 27.80 35.14 -4.53
C THR A 15 27.70 34.31 -5.81
N THR A 16 28.47 34.76 -6.78
CA THR A 16 28.83 34.15 -8.04
C THR A 16 29.73 32.93 -7.80
N THR A 17 29.45 31.78 -8.41
CA THR A 17 30.52 30.84 -8.83
C THR A 17 30.11 30.11 -10.10
N THR A 18 30.83 30.46 -11.15
CA THR A 18 30.84 29.86 -12.48
C THR A 18 31.41 28.45 -12.42
N HIS A 19 30.66 27.44 -12.86
CA HIS A 19 31.22 26.14 -13.21
C HIS A 19 30.78 25.73 -14.62
N THR A 20 31.77 25.70 -15.50
CA THR A 20 31.81 25.19 -16.87
C THR A 20 31.24 23.78 -17.02
N PRO A 21 30.49 23.47 -18.10
CA PRO A 21 30.13 22.09 -18.43
C PRO A 21 31.29 21.38 -19.13
N THR A 22 31.90 20.41 -18.46
CA THR A 22 32.87 19.48 -19.07
C THR A 22 32.10 18.30 -19.72
N PRO A 23 32.30 18.01 -21.02
CA PRO A 23 31.73 16.82 -21.63
C PRO A 23 32.58 15.59 -21.31
N SER A 24 31.99 14.60 -20.65
CA SER A 24 32.61 13.29 -20.44
C SER A 24 32.00 12.25 -21.38
N PRO A 25 32.76 11.72 -22.36
CA PRO A 25 32.43 10.48 -23.03
C PRO A 25 33.29 9.36 -22.43
N LYS A 26 32.67 8.28 -21.92
CA LYS A 26 33.26 6.94 -22.00
C LYS A 26 32.21 5.86 -21.76
N LYS A 27 32.33 4.87 -22.63
CA LYS A 27 31.42 3.79 -22.99
C LYS A 27 31.56 2.65 -21.98
N ASP A 28 30.48 2.32 -21.27
CA ASP A 28 30.45 1.14 -20.40
C ASP A 28 30.27 -0.12 -21.26
N GLN A 29 31.34 -0.89 -21.40
CA GLN A 29 31.28 -2.24 -21.98
C GLN A 29 31.02 -3.22 -20.84
N SER A 30 29.75 -3.43 -20.52
CA SER A 30 29.33 -4.46 -19.57
C SER A 30 29.56 -5.85 -20.18
N THR A 31 30.46 -6.63 -19.58
CA THR A 31 30.64 -8.04 -19.92
C THR A 31 29.51 -8.86 -19.27
N PRO A 32 28.80 -9.74 -20.00
CA PRO A 32 27.74 -10.54 -19.41
C PRO A 32 28.37 -11.68 -18.60
N ASN A 33 28.42 -11.50 -17.28
CA ASN A 33 28.76 -12.55 -16.32
C ASN A 33 27.63 -13.60 -16.33
N LYS A 34 27.77 -14.63 -17.17
CA LYS A 34 26.86 -15.79 -17.18
C LYS A 34 27.09 -16.63 -15.92
N ARG A 35 26.38 -16.27 -14.83
CA ARG A 35 26.16 -17.21 -13.72
C ARG A 35 25.29 -18.37 -14.21
N PRO A 36 25.64 -19.63 -13.88
CA PRO A 36 24.83 -20.78 -14.26
C PRO A 36 23.44 -20.66 -13.61
N LYS A 37 22.41 -20.81 -14.46
CA LYS A 37 21.00 -20.74 -14.09
C LYS A 37 20.70 -21.90 -13.15
N ARG A 38 20.54 -21.59 -11.86
CA ARG A 38 20.07 -22.56 -10.84
C ARG A 38 18.62 -22.91 -11.15
N SER A 39 18.41 -23.89 -12.03
CA SER A 39 17.11 -24.38 -12.44
C SER A 39 16.55 -25.35 -11.40
N GLN A 40 16.21 -24.84 -10.22
CA GLN A 40 15.21 -25.41 -9.31
C GLN A 40 14.72 -24.28 -8.40
N ALA A 41 14.03 -23.30 -8.99
CA ALA A 41 13.11 -22.48 -8.21
C ALA A 41 11.87 -23.35 -8.02
N SER A 42 11.52 -23.68 -6.78
CA SER A 42 10.15 -24.08 -6.48
C SER A 42 9.27 -22.97 -7.05
N GLU A 43 8.51 -23.28 -8.10
CA GLU A 43 7.54 -22.33 -8.67
C GLU A 43 6.42 -22.17 -7.65
N ASN A 44 6.67 -21.37 -6.61
CA ASN A 44 5.63 -20.82 -5.78
C ASN A 44 4.68 -20.12 -6.75
N GLY A 45 3.46 -20.65 -6.86
CA GLY A 45 2.50 -20.19 -7.85
C GLY A 45 2.29 -18.68 -7.77
N THR A 46 2.12 -18.05 -8.94
CA THR A 46 1.89 -16.60 -9.01
C THR A 46 0.63 -16.22 -8.24
N TRP A 47 0.76 -15.24 -7.34
CA TRP A 47 -0.35 -14.62 -6.61
C TRP A 47 -1.16 -13.70 -7.52
N THR A 48 -2.12 -14.28 -8.23
CA THR A 48 -3.11 -13.51 -9.00
C THR A 48 -4.13 -12.85 -8.08
N PRO A 49 -4.80 -11.76 -8.50
CA PRO A 49 -5.82 -11.10 -7.71
C PRO A 49 -6.96 -12.05 -7.28
N GLU A 50 -7.34 -13.00 -8.13
CA GLU A 50 -8.35 -14.01 -7.84
C GLU A 50 -7.90 -14.93 -6.70
N LYS A 51 -6.66 -15.41 -6.75
CA LYS A 51 -6.11 -16.27 -5.69
C LYS A 51 -6.02 -15.53 -4.34
N ARG A 52 -5.69 -14.24 -4.36
CA ARG A 52 -5.68 -13.41 -3.14
C ARG A 52 -7.10 -13.23 -2.59
N ALA A 53 -8.06 -12.97 -3.47
CA ALA A 53 -9.47 -12.85 -3.10
C ALA A 53 -10.01 -14.14 -2.45
N MET A 54 -9.74 -15.29 -3.07
CA MET A 54 -10.10 -16.60 -2.50
C MET A 54 -9.44 -16.85 -1.14
N PHE A 55 -8.14 -16.56 -1.03
CA PHE A 55 -7.42 -16.71 0.23
C PHE A 55 -8.03 -15.88 1.35
N ILE A 56 -8.33 -14.60 1.09
CA ILE A 56 -8.94 -13.72 2.10
C ILE A 56 -10.36 -14.17 2.44
N ASP A 57 -11.13 -14.65 1.47
CA ASP A 57 -12.47 -15.18 1.72
C ASP A 57 -12.45 -16.39 2.65
N ASP A 58 -11.51 -17.32 2.42
CA ASP A 58 -11.31 -18.51 3.25
C ASP A 58 -10.83 -18.17 4.66
N VAL A 59 -9.93 -17.19 4.79
CA VAL A 59 -9.45 -16.70 6.09
C VAL A 59 -10.60 -16.08 6.88
N LEU A 60 -11.46 -15.28 6.24
CA LEU A 60 -12.62 -14.68 6.91
C LEU A 60 -13.65 -15.74 7.29
N ALA A 61 -13.93 -16.71 6.41
CA ALA A 61 -14.89 -17.78 6.67
C ALA A 61 -14.44 -18.72 7.81
N SER A 62 -13.14 -19.06 7.84
CA SER A 62 -12.56 -19.92 8.88
C SER A 62 -12.35 -19.16 10.19
N GLY A 63 -11.84 -17.94 10.10
CA GLY A 63 -11.60 -17.06 11.25
C GLY A 63 -12.88 -16.72 12.01
N TYR A 64 -13.98 -16.49 11.30
CA TYR A 64 -15.30 -16.26 11.91
C TYR A 64 -15.75 -17.43 12.80
N LYS A 65 -15.51 -18.68 12.37
CA LYS A 65 -15.89 -19.87 13.14
C LYS A 65 -15.02 -20.07 14.39
N ALA A 66 -13.79 -19.57 14.37
CA ALA A 66 -12.81 -19.75 15.44
C ALA A 66 -12.78 -18.59 16.46
N ILE A 67 -13.29 -17.41 16.10
CA ILE A 67 -13.29 -16.23 16.95
C ILE A 67 -14.42 -16.26 17.98
N ASP A 68 -14.09 -15.86 19.21
CA ASP A 68 -15.09 -15.50 20.21
C ASP A 68 -15.72 -14.15 19.86
N LEU A 69 -16.90 -14.21 19.26
CA LEU A 69 -17.66 -13.04 18.84
C LEU A 69 -18.18 -12.20 20.00
N ASP A 70 -18.37 -12.77 21.20
CA ASP A 70 -18.93 -12.04 22.33
C ASP A 70 -17.88 -11.12 22.96
N SER A 71 -16.64 -11.62 23.10
CA SER A 71 -15.48 -10.80 23.47
C SER A 71 -15.21 -9.70 22.44
N LEU A 72 -15.28 -10.04 21.15
CA LEU A 72 -15.06 -9.07 20.08
C LEU A 72 -16.16 -7.99 20.03
N ALA A 73 -17.42 -8.39 20.21
CA ALA A 73 -18.57 -7.49 20.31
C ALA A 73 -18.38 -6.48 21.45
N THR A 74 -17.99 -6.98 22.63
CA THR A 74 -17.72 -6.16 23.81
C THR A 74 -16.60 -5.16 23.55
N LYS A 75 -15.48 -5.63 22.96
CA LYS A 75 -14.33 -4.77 22.64
C LYS A 75 -14.67 -3.65 21.65
N LEU A 76 -15.53 -3.93 20.68
CA LEU A 76 -15.92 -2.98 19.64
C LEU A 76 -17.14 -2.13 20.02
N GLY A 77 -17.80 -2.41 21.15
CA GLY A 77 -19.05 -1.76 21.53
C GLY A 77 -20.20 -2.04 20.54
N LEU A 78 -20.18 -3.20 19.88
CA LEU A 78 -21.17 -3.60 18.88
C LEU A 78 -21.96 -4.80 19.39
N SER A 79 -23.15 -5.02 18.82
CA SER A 79 -23.87 -6.27 19.05
C SER A 79 -23.25 -7.42 18.25
N LYS A 80 -23.32 -8.64 18.81
CA LYS A 80 -22.93 -9.87 18.10
C LYS A 80 -23.61 -9.98 16.74
N ARG A 81 -24.89 -9.63 16.65
CA ARG A 81 -25.67 -9.68 15.41
C ARG A 81 -25.12 -8.76 14.32
N GLN A 82 -24.67 -7.55 14.69
CA GLN A 82 -24.02 -6.64 13.75
C GLN A 82 -22.70 -7.22 13.22
N LEU A 83 -21.90 -7.87 14.08
CA LEU A 83 -20.66 -8.54 13.65
C LEU A 83 -20.93 -9.70 12.70
N VAL A 84 -21.93 -10.54 13.02
CA VAL A 84 -22.33 -11.65 12.14
C VAL A 84 -22.77 -11.13 10.78
N ASP A 85 -23.59 -10.07 10.74
CA ASP A 85 -24.08 -9.49 9.50
C ASP A 85 -22.96 -8.95 8.59
N GLN A 86 -21.84 -8.52 9.17
CA GLN A 86 -20.65 -8.10 8.43
C GLN A 86 -19.89 -9.24 7.73
N LEU A 87 -20.16 -10.50 8.10
CA LEU A 87 -19.43 -11.69 7.67
C LEU A 87 -20.26 -12.64 6.80
N VAL A 88 -21.57 -12.38 6.67
CA VAL A 88 -22.49 -13.14 5.81
C VAL A 88 -22.04 -13.05 4.35
N PRO A 89 -21.89 -14.17 3.62
CA PRO A 89 -21.54 -14.15 2.20
C PRO A 89 -22.65 -13.52 1.34
N HIS A 90 -22.30 -13.05 0.14
CA HIS A 90 -23.22 -12.47 -0.86
C HIS A 90 -23.98 -11.20 -0.44
N LYS A 91 -23.56 -10.53 0.64
CA LYS A 91 -24.05 -9.19 1.01
C LYS A 91 -23.02 -8.12 0.69
N SER A 92 -23.46 -6.86 0.55
CA SER A 92 -22.58 -5.69 0.38
C SER A 92 -21.98 -5.22 1.71
N ASN A 93 -21.32 -6.13 2.44
CA ASN A 93 -20.81 -5.92 3.79
C ASN A 93 -19.27 -5.85 3.85
N LEU A 94 -18.70 -5.82 5.06
CA LEU A 94 -17.24 -5.76 5.26
C LEU A 94 -16.50 -6.89 4.55
N ARG A 95 -16.99 -8.14 4.62
CA ARG A 95 -16.38 -9.27 3.91
C ARG A 95 -16.33 -9.01 2.40
N ALA A 96 -17.45 -8.63 1.79
CA ALA A 96 -17.48 -8.34 0.35
C ALA A 96 -16.56 -7.17 -0.03
N LYS A 97 -16.49 -6.11 0.78
CA LYS A 97 -15.60 -4.97 0.55
C LYS A 97 -14.12 -5.39 0.64
N ALA A 98 -13.76 -6.23 1.61
CA ALA A 98 -12.40 -6.73 1.76
C ALA A 98 -11.98 -7.59 0.56
N VAL A 99 -12.84 -8.53 0.14
CA VAL A 99 -12.58 -9.38 -1.03
C VAL A 99 -12.47 -8.53 -2.30
N LYS A 100 -13.35 -7.55 -2.49
CA LYS A 100 -13.35 -6.63 -3.63
C LYS A 100 -12.07 -5.78 -3.69
N ALA A 101 -11.67 -5.20 -2.56
CA ALA A 101 -10.45 -4.41 -2.46
C ALA A 101 -9.18 -5.22 -2.78
N VAL A 102 -9.16 -6.49 -2.38
CA VAL A 102 -8.04 -7.40 -2.66
C VAL A 102 -8.00 -7.84 -4.12
N ARG A 103 -9.17 -7.96 -4.76
CA ARG A 103 -9.30 -8.24 -6.20
C ARG A 103 -8.92 -7.03 -7.07
N GLY A 104 -9.07 -5.81 -6.54
CA GLY A 104 -8.67 -4.57 -7.19
C GLY A 104 -9.82 -3.80 -7.87
N ASP A 105 -11.08 -4.07 -7.48
CA ASP A 105 -12.28 -3.42 -8.04
C ASP A 105 -12.82 -2.24 -7.22
#